data_AF-A0AAN9YHS1-F1
#
_entry.id   AF-A0AAN9YHS1-F1
#
_cell.length_a   1.000
_cell.length_b   1.000
_cell.length_c   1.000
_cell.angle_alpha   90.00
_cell.angle_beta   90.00
_cell.angle_gamma   90.00
#
_symmetry.space_group_name_H-M   'P 1'
#
loop_
_entity.id
_entity.type
_entity.pdbx_description
1 polymer ?
#
loop_
_entity_poly.entity_id
_entity_poly.type
_entity_poly.pdbx_seq_one_letter_code
_entity_poly.pdbx_strand_id
1 'polypeptide(L)'
;MQADLLTTNSDASKSFQKDTKTPTTRGEEAFPPLWHQAPSPASDKYWDDNFMIKDMFLITAEDMHRLGKDPDKYVHIPDDWGYGDKRYLTRFDHTHQLHCLDALRRVVFSEHNGINTSSSAEMNHFEHCVWSILDYLTCHVTYDVYNYVWMEDFAQPVPDHTSRRQCRDMQPLMDFYEKSSVHTDARVRYLTARRDKGDYIHPIAADRRANNLEDVKNLGDPAVYGSEARAMARVIKLDNAIAEYEATGVIPRVAKDTPDWP
;
A
#
# COMPACT_ATOMS: atom_id res chain seq x y z
N MET A 1 13.21 -15.22 -17.11
CA MET A 1 13.66 -13.85 -17.43
C MET A 1 13.36 -12.98 -16.22
N GLN A 2 14.38 -12.49 -15.55
CA GLN A 2 14.28 -11.73 -14.29
C GLN A 2 13.40 -10.50 -14.48
N ALA A 3 12.40 -10.34 -13.63
CA ALA A 3 11.58 -9.13 -13.56
C ALA A 3 12.16 -8.19 -12.50
N ASP A 4 13.44 -7.84 -12.62
CA ASP A 4 14.03 -6.79 -11.80
C ASP A 4 13.90 -5.47 -12.57
N LEU A 5 12.95 -4.64 -12.13
CA LEU A 5 12.66 -3.32 -12.68
C LEU A 5 13.93 -2.48 -12.87
N LEU A 6 14.91 -2.60 -11.97
CA LEU A 6 16.15 -1.84 -12.01
C LEU A 6 17.12 -2.32 -13.10
N THR A 7 17.05 -3.61 -13.47
CA THR A 7 17.89 -4.18 -14.53
C THR A 7 17.28 -4.03 -15.92
N THR A 8 15.95 -3.98 -16.01
CA THR A 8 15.23 -3.94 -17.29
C THR A 8 14.78 -2.55 -17.70
N ASN A 9 14.75 -1.58 -16.78
CA ASN A 9 14.36 -0.20 -17.06
C ASN A 9 15.47 0.77 -16.64
N SER A 10 16.23 1.27 -17.62
CA SER A 10 17.32 2.20 -17.34
C SER A 10 16.86 3.51 -16.68
N ASP A 11 15.61 3.92 -16.90
CA ASP A 11 15.05 5.14 -16.28
C ASP A 11 14.74 4.94 -14.80
N ALA A 12 14.40 3.72 -14.37
CA ALA A 12 14.22 3.41 -12.95
C ALA A 12 15.50 3.59 -12.12
N SER A 13 16.68 3.54 -12.77
CA SER A 13 17.97 3.77 -12.14
C SER A 13 18.42 5.25 -12.14
N LYS A 14 17.75 6.11 -12.92
CA LYS A 14 18.13 7.52 -13.07
C LYS A 14 17.56 8.35 -11.92
N SER A 15 18.40 9.25 -11.41
CA SER A 15 17.98 10.29 -10.46
C SER A 15 17.98 11.66 -11.14
N PHE A 16 17.08 12.53 -10.74
CA PHE A 16 17.03 13.94 -11.14
C PHE A 16 16.99 14.86 -9.93
N GLN A 17 17.28 16.14 -10.15
CA GLN A 17 17.25 17.16 -9.10
C GLN A 17 15.95 17.97 -9.21
N LYS A 18 15.25 18.18 -8.11
CA LYS A 18 14.06 19.03 -8.05
C LYS A 18 14.07 19.89 -6.79
N ASP A 19 13.86 21.19 -6.97
CA ASP A 19 13.65 22.09 -5.85
C ASP A 19 12.19 21.95 -5.36
N THR A 20 12.02 21.60 -4.09
CA THR A 20 10.70 21.73 -3.45
C THR A 20 10.42 23.21 -3.18
N LYS A 21 9.16 23.63 -3.24
CA LYS A 21 8.75 24.96 -2.77
C LYS A 21 7.61 24.78 -1.79
N THR A 22 7.72 25.35 -0.60
CA THR A 22 6.65 25.27 0.40
C THR A 22 5.56 26.29 0.20
N PRO A 23 4.31 26.00 0.61
CA PRO A 23 3.20 26.94 0.49
C PRO A 23 3.45 28.31 1.13
N THR A 24 4.23 28.37 2.22
CA THR A 24 4.50 29.60 2.97
C THR A 24 5.47 30.56 2.29
N THR A 25 6.43 30.05 1.51
CA THR A 25 7.46 30.85 0.79
C THR A 25 7.22 30.93 -0.71
N ARG A 26 6.18 30.23 -1.19
CA ARG A 26 5.70 30.24 -2.56
C ARG A 26 4.74 31.41 -2.70
N GLY A 27 4.97 32.32 -3.66
CA GLY A 27 4.03 33.40 -3.96
C GLY A 27 2.63 32.86 -4.31
N GLU A 28 1.62 33.74 -4.40
CA GLU A 28 0.22 33.35 -4.67
C GLU A 28 0.12 32.34 -5.83
N GLU A 29 -0.25 31.10 -5.54
CA GLU A 29 -0.69 30.17 -6.56
C GLU A 29 -2.17 30.44 -6.84
N ALA A 30 -2.46 30.97 -8.03
CA ALA A 30 -3.84 31.19 -8.47
C ALA A 30 -4.68 29.90 -8.36
N PHE A 31 -4.04 28.72 -8.49
CA PHE A 31 -4.65 27.40 -8.32
C PHE A 31 -3.63 26.40 -7.77
N PRO A 32 -3.66 26.04 -6.47
CA PRO A 32 -2.80 24.99 -5.93
C PRO A 32 -3.13 23.65 -6.59
N PRO A 33 -2.16 22.72 -6.73
CA PRO A 33 -2.44 21.42 -7.35
C PRO A 33 -3.39 20.58 -6.49
N LEU A 34 -4.15 19.67 -7.13
CA LEU A 34 -5.23 18.90 -6.49
C LEU A 34 -4.80 18.14 -5.23
N TRP A 35 -3.56 17.65 -5.16
CA TRP A 35 -3.02 16.94 -4.00
C TRP A 35 -2.77 17.85 -2.78
N HIS A 36 -2.76 19.17 -2.96
CA HIS A 36 -2.53 20.20 -1.95
C HIS A 36 -3.79 21.01 -1.62
N GLN A 37 -4.90 20.73 -2.29
CA GLN A 37 -6.19 21.37 -2.02
C GLN A 37 -6.86 20.74 -0.79
N ALA A 38 -7.83 21.45 -0.23
CA ALA A 38 -8.74 20.86 0.75
C ALA A 38 -9.46 19.63 0.15
N PRO A 39 -9.87 18.67 1.00
CA PRO A 39 -10.59 17.48 0.55
C PRO A 39 -11.80 17.85 -0.30
N SER A 40 -11.93 17.14 -1.41
CA SER A 40 -13.01 17.28 -2.38
C SER A 40 -13.04 16.02 -3.25
N PRO A 41 -14.16 15.72 -3.94
CA PRO A 41 -14.20 14.57 -4.85
C PRO A 41 -13.07 14.60 -5.90
N ALA A 42 -12.66 15.77 -6.37
CA ALA A 42 -11.57 15.92 -7.33
C ALA A 42 -10.19 15.65 -6.70
N SER A 43 -9.94 16.15 -5.48
CA SER A 43 -8.69 15.88 -4.76
C SER A 43 -8.60 14.40 -4.37
N ASP A 44 -9.67 13.81 -3.85
CA ASP A 44 -9.68 12.40 -3.44
C ASP A 44 -9.49 11.47 -4.65
N LYS A 45 -10.15 11.77 -5.78
CA LYS A 45 -9.91 11.05 -7.03
C LYS A 45 -8.46 11.18 -7.50
N TYR A 46 -7.85 12.35 -7.37
CA TYR A 46 -6.45 12.54 -7.73
C TYR A 46 -5.53 11.67 -6.88
N TRP A 47 -5.75 11.62 -5.56
CA TRP A 47 -5.01 10.73 -4.66
C TRP A 47 -5.19 9.26 -5.06
N ASP A 48 -6.43 8.83 -5.31
CA ASP A 48 -6.75 7.46 -5.67
C ASP A 48 -6.10 7.04 -7.00
N ASP A 49 -6.14 7.90 -8.02
CA ASP A 49 -5.59 7.60 -9.34
C ASP A 49 -4.05 7.59 -9.38
N ASN A 50 -3.38 8.40 -8.55
CA ASN A 50 -1.94 8.64 -8.65
C ASN A 50 -1.11 7.98 -7.56
N PHE A 51 -1.67 7.76 -6.36
CA PHE A 51 -0.90 7.32 -5.19
C PHE A 51 -1.44 6.02 -4.58
N MET A 52 -2.72 5.70 -4.75
CA MET A 52 -3.35 4.53 -4.14
C MET A 52 -3.20 3.26 -4.98
N ILE A 53 -1.96 2.86 -5.22
CA ILE A 53 -1.61 1.65 -5.97
C ILE A 53 -1.80 0.42 -5.10
N LYS A 54 -2.91 -0.30 -5.33
CA LYS A 54 -3.28 -1.53 -4.62
C LYS A 54 -2.77 -2.80 -5.29
N ASP A 55 -2.08 -2.64 -6.41
CA ASP A 55 -1.64 -3.73 -7.25
C ASP A 55 -0.60 -4.62 -6.56
N MET A 56 -0.69 -5.91 -6.84
CA MET A 56 0.24 -6.94 -6.38
C MET A 56 0.87 -7.57 -7.60
N PHE A 57 2.11 -8.03 -7.48
CA PHE A 57 2.77 -8.84 -8.50
C PHE A 57 3.37 -10.09 -7.84
N LEU A 58 3.80 -11.02 -8.68
CA LEU A 58 4.40 -12.26 -8.24
C LEU A 58 5.91 -12.26 -8.54
N ILE A 59 6.68 -12.77 -7.59
CA ILE A 59 8.12 -13.03 -7.73
C ILE A 59 8.41 -14.51 -7.55
N THR A 60 9.64 -14.93 -7.87
CA THR A 60 10.08 -16.32 -7.79
C THR A 60 10.61 -16.67 -6.39
N ALA A 61 10.78 -17.96 -6.10
CA ALA A 61 11.47 -18.41 -4.89
C ALA A 61 12.93 -17.93 -4.86
N GLU A 62 13.59 -17.84 -6.02
CA GLU A 62 14.94 -17.30 -6.13
C GLU A 62 14.99 -15.83 -5.71
N ASP A 63 14.01 -15.03 -6.12
CA ASP A 63 13.91 -13.63 -5.69
C ASP A 63 13.69 -13.52 -4.18
N MET A 64 12.86 -14.39 -3.59
CA MET A 64 12.70 -14.47 -2.14
C MET A 64 14.01 -14.76 -1.42
N HIS A 65 14.81 -15.70 -1.92
CA HIS A 65 16.15 -15.97 -1.39
C HIS A 65 17.10 -14.78 -1.53
N ARG A 66 17.06 -14.04 -2.65
CA ARG A 66 17.83 -12.78 -2.83
C ARG A 66 17.44 -11.71 -1.82
N LEU A 67 16.16 -11.67 -1.42
CA LEU A 67 15.66 -10.81 -0.36
C LEU A 67 16.03 -11.29 1.06
N GLY A 68 16.77 -12.40 1.19
CA GLY A 68 17.11 -13.00 2.47
C GLY A 68 15.92 -13.66 3.17
N LYS A 69 14.86 -14.00 2.43
CA LYS A 69 13.63 -14.59 2.95
C LYS A 69 13.61 -16.09 2.70
N ASP A 70 12.97 -16.81 3.62
CA ASP A 70 12.70 -18.24 3.54
C ASP A 70 11.34 -18.47 2.85
N PRO A 71 11.28 -18.94 1.59
CA PRO A 71 10.03 -19.02 0.82
C PRO A 71 8.95 -19.86 1.49
N ASP A 72 9.31 -20.86 2.31
CA ASP A 72 8.36 -21.75 2.99
C ASP A 72 7.57 -21.03 4.11
N LYS A 73 8.00 -19.82 4.50
CA LYS A 73 7.35 -19.01 5.55
C LYS A 73 6.50 -17.86 5.01
N TYR A 74 6.32 -17.77 3.69
CA TYR A 74 5.58 -16.69 3.06
C TYR A 74 4.43 -17.20 2.20
N VAL A 75 3.41 -16.34 2.07
CA VAL A 75 2.24 -16.59 1.24
C VAL A 75 2.66 -16.77 -0.21
N HIS A 76 2.21 -17.85 -0.82
CA HIS A 76 2.42 -18.15 -2.22
C HIS A 76 1.20 -18.82 -2.82
N ILE A 77 1.05 -18.69 -4.14
CA ILE A 77 0.02 -19.39 -4.90
C ILE A 77 0.54 -20.77 -5.37
N PRO A 78 -0.36 -21.71 -5.68
CA PRO A 78 -0.02 -22.95 -6.36
C PRO A 78 0.69 -22.74 -7.72
N ASP A 79 1.44 -23.74 -8.17
CA ASP A 79 2.21 -23.71 -9.43
C ASP A 79 1.35 -23.87 -10.69
N ASP A 80 0.20 -24.53 -10.57
CA ASP A 80 -0.75 -24.78 -11.65
C ASP A 80 -1.64 -23.56 -11.99
N TRP A 81 -1.47 -22.43 -11.32
CA TRP A 81 -2.26 -21.20 -11.55
C TRP A 81 -1.85 -20.40 -12.80
N GLY A 82 -0.87 -20.89 -13.56
CA GLY A 82 -0.50 -20.32 -14.86
C GLY A 82 0.50 -19.16 -14.80
N TYR A 83 1.18 -18.97 -13.67
CA TYR A 83 2.20 -17.92 -13.47
C TYR A 83 3.65 -18.42 -13.57
N GLY A 84 3.84 -19.69 -13.91
CA GLY A 84 5.16 -20.31 -13.99
C GLY A 84 5.83 -20.42 -12.62
N ASP A 85 7.09 -19.99 -12.53
CA ASP A 85 7.88 -20.01 -11.30
C ASP A 85 7.58 -18.85 -10.34
N LYS A 86 6.78 -17.87 -10.78
CA LYS A 86 6.38 -16.70 -9.98
C LYS A 86 5.18 -17.05 -9.12
N ARG A 87 5.40 -17.20 -7.82
CA ARG A 87 4.35 -17.65 -6.88
C ARG A 87 4.18 -16.76 -5.66
N TYR A 88 5.11 -15.87 -5.37
CA TYR A 88 5.14 -15.13 -4.11
C TYR A 88 4.56 -13.73 -4.27
N LEU A 89 3.48 -13.46 -3.53
CA LEU A 89 2.81 -12.16 -3.57
C LEU A 89 3.71 -11.05 -3.01
N THR A 90 3.87 -10.00 -3.79
CA THR A 90 4.78 -8.90 -3.51
C THR A 90 4.16 -7.57 -3.89
N ARG A 91 4.57 -6.51 -3.19
CA ARG A 91 4.34 -5.10 -3.52
C ARG A 91 5.63 -4.33 -3.30
N PHE A 92 5.78 -3.19 -3.97
CA PHE A 92 6.85 -2.27 -3.63
C PHE A 92 6.53 -1.54 -2.33
N ASP A 93 7.53 -1.40 -1.45
CA ASP A 93 7.37 -0.66 -0.20
C ASP A 93 6.94 0.79 -0.43
N HIS A 94 7.42 1.42 -1.50
CA HIS A 94 7.03 2.78 -1.88
C HIS A 94 5.50 2.99 -1.94
N THR A 95 4.74 2.03 -2.46
CA THR A 95 3.28 2.16 -2.54
C THR A 95 2.60 1.98 -1.19
N HIS A 96 3.23 1.24 -0.26
CA HIS A 96 2.79 1.18 1.14
C HIS A 96 3.01 2.52 1.84
N GLN A 97 4.16 3.18 1.63
CA GLN A 97 4.41 4.52 2.20
C GLN A 97 3.38 5.56 1.72
N LEU A 98 3.05 5.56 0.42
CA LEU A 98 2.00 6.44 -0.13
C LEU A 98 0.61 6.10 0.43
N HIS A 99 0.28 4.81 0.57
CA HIS A 99 -0.97 4.38 1.20
C HIS A 99 -1.08 4.87 2.66
N CYS A 100 -0.02 4.72 3.44
CA CYS A 100 0.02 5.20 4.83
C CYS A 100 -0.11 6.73 4.90
N LEU A 101 0.50 7.46 3.98
CA LEU A 101 0.37 8.92 3.91
C LEU A 101 -1.07 9.36 3.61
N ASP A 102 -1.74 8.72 2.65
CA ASP A 102 -3.16 8.99 2.36
C ASP A 102 -4.07 8.59 3.53
N ALA A 103 -3.79 7.47 4.19
CA ALA A 103 -4.54 7.06 5.38
C ALA A 103 -4.47 8.15 6.48
N LEU A 104 -3.30 8.70 6.76
CA LEU A 104 -3.14 9.82 7.69
C LEU A 104 -3.81 11.10 7.19
N ARG A 105 -3.68 11.43 5.90
CA ARG A 105 -4.38 12.57 5.28
C ARG A 105 -5.89 12.46 5.51
N ARG A 106 -6.49 11.29 5.29
CA ARG A 106 -7.93 11.10 5.47
C ARG A 106 -8.37 11.26 6.92
N VAL A 107 -7.56 10.86 7.89
CA VAL A 107 -7.83 11.08 9.33
C VAL A 107 -7.82 12.56 9.70
N VAL A 108 -6.88 13.34 9.17
CA VAL A 108 -6.85 14.80 9.38
C VAL A 108 -8.16 15.45 8.95
N PHE A 109 -8.84 14.85 7.97
CA PHE A 109 -10.15 15.27 7.46
C PHE A 109 -11.23 14.21 7.73
N SER A 110 -11.25 13.66 8.95
CA SER A 110 -12.12 12.53 9.32
C SER A 110 -13.61 12.80 9.08
N GLU A 111 -14.07 14.02 9.34
CA GLU A 111 -15.47 14.42 9.10
C GLU A 111 -15.86 14.32 7.61
N HIS A 112 -15.00 14.81 6.71
CA HIS A 112 -15.22 14.70 5.26
C HIS A 112 -15.19 13.25 4.78
N ASN A 113 -14.30 12.44 5.36
CA ASN A 113 -14.11 11.05 4.97
C ASN A 113 -15.04 10.06 5.70
N GLY A 114 -15.88 10.53 6.63
CA GLY A 114 -16.74 9.67 7.45
C GLY A 114 -15.97 8.66 8.32
N ILE A 115 -14.74 8.99 8.72
CA ILE A 115 -13.88 8.10 9.53
C ILE A 115 -14.31 8.17 10.99
N ASN A 116 -14.55 7.00 11.60
CA ASN A 116 -14.89 6.91 13.00
C ASN A 116 -13.62 6.78 13.85
N THR A 117 -13.06 7.91 14.26
CA THR A 117 -11.87 7.97 15.13
C THR A 117 -12.07 7.36 16.53
N SER A 118 -13.29 6.90 16.86
CA SER A 118 -13.56 6.16 18.10
C SER A 118 -13.39 4.64 17.94
N SER A 119 -13.17 4.15 16.71
CA SER A 119 -12.94 2.73 16.42
C SER A 119 -11.50 2.33 16.73
N SER A 120 -11.30 1.44 17.71
CA SER A 120 -9.98 0.92 18.09
C SER A 120 -9.25 0.27 16.90
N ALA A 121 -9.98 -0.46 16.05
CA ALA A 121 -9.42 -1.10 14.86
C ALA A 121 -8.94 -0.06 13.82
N GLU A 122 -9.69 1.02 13.60
CA GLU A 122 -9.28 2.09 12.71
C GLU A 122 -8.08 2.84 13.27
N MET A 123 -8.09 3.18 14.56
CA MET A 123 -6.98 3.88 15.21
C MET A 123 -5.69 3.06 15.22
N ASN A 124 -5.78 1.74 15.42
CA ASN A 124 -4.60 0.89 15.33
C ASN A 124 -4.01 0.83 13.90
N HIS A 125 -4.85 0.90 12.87
CA HIS A 125 -4.39 0.99 11.49
C HIS A 125 -3.61 2.30 11.25
N PHE A 126 -4.10 3.42 11.78
CA PHE A 126 -3.39 4.71 11.66
C PHE A 126 -2.09 4.76 12.47
N GLU A 127 -2.05 4.13 13.64
CA GLU A 127 -0.82 3.97 14.43
C GLU A 127 0.26 3.20 13.65
N HIS A 128 -0.12 2.10 12.98
CA HIS A 128 0.75 1.37 12.05
C HIS A 128 1.27 2.27 10.92
N CYS A 129 0.43 3.14 10.36
CA CYS A 129 0.83 4.07 9.31
C CYS A 129 1.89 5.07 9.80
N VAL A 130 1.76 5.60 11.02
CA VAL A 130 2.77 6.49 11.62
C VAL A 130 4.10 5.75 11.77
N TRP A 131 4.06 4.51 12.29
CA TRP A 131 5.26 3.71 12.47
C TRP A 131 5.94 3.38 11.14
N SER A 132 5.19 2.95 10.12
CA SER A 132 5.74 2.62 8.80
C SER A 132 6.46 3.81 8.15
N ILE A 133 5.84 4.98 8.19
CA ILE A 133 6.43 6.20 7.63
C ILE A 133 7.69 6.60 8.42
N LEU A 134 7.65 6.49 9.75
CA LEU A 134 8.81 6.77 10.59
C LEU A 134 9.97 5.82 10.29
N ASP A 135 9.72 4.51 10.19
CA ASP A 135 10.72 3.50 9.85
C ASP A 135 11.35 3.80 8.48
N TYR A 136 10.53 4.11 7.47
CA TYR A 136 11.03 4.48 6.15
C TYR A 136 11.88 5.76 6.18
N LEU A 137 11.41 6.82 6.84
CA LEU A 137 12.12 8.11 6.90
C LEU A 137 13.44 8.03 7.68
N THR A 138 13.50 7.19 8.72
CA THR A 138 14.72 6.99 9.51
C THR A 138 15.73 6.07 8.81
N CYS A 139 15.27 5.18 7.93
CA CYS A 139 16.15 4.40 7.04
C CYS A 139 16.69 5.22 5.86
N HIS A 140 15.92 6.22 5.38
CA HIS A 140 16.24 7.00 4.18
C HIS A 140 16.50 8.48 4.53
N VAL A 141 17.46 8.72 5.41
CA VAL A 141 17.85 10.08 5.82
C VAL A 141 18.41 10.86 4.62
N THR A 142 17.84 12.06 4.39
CA THR A 142 18.41 13.06 3.49
C THR A 142 19.26 14.06 4.27
N TYR A 143 20.38 14.49 3.68
CA TYR A 143 21.25 15.55 4.19
C TYR A 143 21.00 16.90 3.49
N ASP A 144 19.90 17.02 2.76
CA ASP A 144 19.49 18.30 2.18
C ASP A 144 19.23 19.30 3.32
N VAL A 145 19.77 20.51 3.17
CA VAL A 145 19.56 21.59 4.13
C VAL A 145 18.45 22.52 3.65
N TYR A 146 17.76 23.15 4.60
CA TYR A 146 16.81 24.23 4.34
C TYR A 146 17.27 25.48 5.11
N ASN A 147 16.88 26.67 4.64
CA ASN A 147 17.31 27.94 5.22
C ASN A 147 16.14 28.66 5.90
N TYR A 148 16.36 29.89 6.37
CA TYR A 148 15.33 30.74 6.95
C TYR A 148 15.29 32.08 6.24
N VAL A 149 14.08 32.65 6.12
CA VAL A 149 13.82 33.94 5.49
C VAL A 149 13.02 34.85 6.41
N TRP A 150 13.17 36.16 6.22
CA TRP A 150 12.31 37.16 6.84
C TRP A 150 11.06 37.35 5.99
N MET A 151 9.89 37.35 6.61
CA MET A 151 8.60 37.58 5.95
C MET A 151 7.82 38.68 6.66
N GLU A 152 7.06 39.46 5.88
CA GLU A 152 6.15 40.47 6.41
C GLU A 152 5.14 39.81 7.37
N ASP A 153 4.79 40.50 8.45
CA ASP A 153 3.91 40.03 9.54
C ASP A 153 4.41 38.85 10.40
N PHE A 154 5.63 38.34 10.15
CA PHE A 154 6.26 37.35 11.02
C PHE A 154 7.30 37.98 11.95
N ALA A 155 7.08 37.86 13.26
CA ALA A 155 8.01 38.36 14.28
C ALA A 155 9.30 37.52 14.42
N GLN A 156 9.39 36.38 13.75
CA GLN A 156 10.48 35.41 13.81
C GLN A 156 10.83 34.94 12.39
N PRO A 157 12.08 34.50 12.13
CA PRO A 157 12.46 34.00 10.82
C PRO A 157 11.66 32.73 10.49
N VAL A 158 11.17 32.62 9.26
CA VAL A 158 10.34 31.50 8.81
C VAL A 158 11.20 30.52 8.00
N PRO A 159 11.06 29.20 8.20
CA PRO A 159 11.76 28.22 7.39
C PRO A 159 11.43 28.36 5.89
N ASP A 160 12.48 28.46 5.08
CA ASP A 160 12.42 28.22 3.65
C ASP A 160 12.74 26.75 3.37
N HIS A 161 11.70 25.92 3.30
CA HIS A 161 11.79 24.49 3.00
C HIS A 161 12.05 24.21 1.49
N THR A 162 12.64 25.17 0.80
CA THR A 162 13.23 24.94 -0.51
C THR A 162 14.49 24.11 -0.34
N SER A 163 14.42 22.86 -0.78
CA SER A 163 15.53 21.93 -0.74
C SER A 163 15.71 21.31 -2.11
N ARG A 164 16.98 21.19 -2.54
CA ARG A 164 17.35 20.58 -3.80
C ARG A 164 17.40 19.06 -3.62
N ARG A 165 16.31 18.38 -3.95
CA ARG A 165 16.14 16.94 -3.70
C ARG A 165 16.68 16.10 -4.85
N GLN A 166 17.32 14.98 -4.52
CA GLN A 166 17.54 13.87 -5.44
C GLN A 166 16.28 13.01 -5.51
N CYS A 167 15.62 13.00 -6.66
CA CYS A 167 14.38 12.28 -6.91
C CYS A 167 14.60 11.15 -7.92
N ARG A 168 13.76 10.13 -7.87
CA ARG A 168 13.60 9.12 -8.93
C ARG A 168 12.22 9.26 -9.55
N ASP A 169 12.11 8.95 -10.84
CA ASP A 169 10.82 8.96 -11.52
C ASP A 169 9.96 7.79 -11.02
N MET A 170 8.69 8.07 -10.74
CA MET A 170 7.71 7.05 -10.36
C MET A 170 7.15 6.29 -11.57
N GLN A 171 7.18 6.88 -12.77
CA GLN A 171 6.56 6.29 -13.95
C GLN A 171 7.03 4.85 -14.26
N PRO A 172 8.34 4.51 -14.17
CA PRO A 172 8.79 3.13 -14.34
C PRO A 172 8.09 2.10 -13.43
N LEU A 173 7.78 2.48 -12.19
CA LEU A 173 7.08 1.62 -11.24
C LEU A 173 5.60 1.46 -11.63
N MET A 174 4.97 2.54 -12.11
CA MET A 174 3.59 2.50 -12.60
C MET A 174 3.45 1.57 -13.80
N ASP A 175 4.34 1.73 -14.78
CA ASP A 175 4.36 0.91 -16.00
C ASP A 175 4.60 -0.57 -15.70
N PHE A 176 5.40 -0.86 -14.66
CA PHE A 176 5.63 -2.22 -14.20
C PHE A 176 4.34 -2.83 -13.65
N TYR A 177 3.66 -2.13 -12.73
CA TYR A 177 2.40 -2.60 -12.16
C TYR A 177 1.33 -2.83 -13.21
N GLU A 178 1.19 -1.93 -14.18
CA GLU A 178 0.23 -2.09 -15.27
C GLU A 178 0.42 -3.42 -16.01
N LYS A 179 1.67 -3.85 -16.20
CA LYS A 179 2.01 -5.08 -16.93
C LYS A 179 2.02 -6.33 -16.08
N SER A 180 2.36 -6.22 -14.80
CA SER A 180 2.62 -7.37 -13.92
C SER A 180 1.55 -7.60 -12.86
N SER A 181 0.53 -6.74 -12.78
CA SER A 181 -0.47 -6.84 -11.72
C SER A 181 -1.26 -8.15 -11.80
N VAL A 182 -1.39 -8.79 -10.65
CA VAL A 182 -2.30 -9.93 -10.42
C VAL A 182 -3.50 -9.52 -9.56
N HIS A 183 -3.71 -8.22 -9.32
CA HIS A 183 -4.77 -7.71 -8.44
C HIS A 183 -6.18 -8.11 -8.90
N THR A 184 -6.39 -8.19 -10.21
CA THR A 184 -7.69 -8.57 -10.77
C THR A 184 -7.90 -10.08 -10.87
N ASP A 185 -6.88 -10.92 -10.64
CA ASP A 185 -7.09 -12.37 -10.57
C ASP A 185 -7.93 -12.69 -9.32
N ALA A 186 -9.14 -13.22 -9.51
CA ALA A 186 -10.06 -13.52 -8.43
C ALA A 186 -9.48 -14.52 -7.41
N ARG A 187 -8.63 -15.44 -7.87
CA ARG A 187 -7.99 -16.46 -7.02
C ARG A 187 -6.95 -15.80 -6.10
N VAL A 188 -6.19 -14.84 -6.62
CA VAL A 188 -5.27 -14.02 -5.80
C VAL A 188 -6.05 -13.06 -4.90
N ARG A 189 -7.10 -12.44 -5.44
CA ARG A 189 -7.93 -11.45 -4.75
C ARG A 189 -8.52 -11.99 -3.45
N TYR A 190 -8.99 -13.22 -3.49
CA TYR A 190 -9.66 -13.90 -2.38
C TYR A 190 -8.77 -14.91 -1.67
N LEU A 191 -7.46 -14.91 -1.96
CA LEU A 191 -6.51 -15.80 -1.35
C LEU A 191 -6.65 -15.76 0.18
N THR A 192 -6.78 -16.95 0.75
CA THR A 192 -7.05 -17.18 2.18
C THR A 192 -6.26 -18.41 2.57
N ALA A 193 -5.62 -18.36 3.74
CA ALA A 193 -4.71 -19.42 4.16
C ALA A 193 -5.44 -20.77 4.39
N ARG A 194 -4.85 -21.85 3.90
CA ARG A 194 -5.33 -23.24 3.97
C ARG A 194 -4.37 -24.08 4.79
N ARG A 195 -4.61 -24.16 6.10
CA ARG A 195 -3.76 -24.96 7.02
C ARG A 195 -3.70 -26.45 6.62
N ASP A 196 -4.78 -26.97 6.07
CA ASP A 196 -4.87 -28.34 5.54
C ASP A 196 -3.97 -28.57 4.32
N LYS A 197 -3.53 -27.50 3.66
CA LYS A 197 -2.62 -27.53 2.50
C LYS A 197 -1.18 -27.16 2.85
N GLY A 198 -0.87 -26.97 4.13
CA GLY A 198 0.49 -26.72 4.60
C GLY A 198 0.90 -25.25 4.66
N ASP A 199 -0.03 -24.30 4.50
CA ASP A 199 0.28 -22.87 4.63
C ASP A 199 0.86 -22.54 6.01
N TYR A 200 2.01 -21.86 6.03
CA TYR A 200 2.62 -21.38 7.26
C TYR A 200 1.89 -20.15 7.80
N ILE A 201 1.47 -20.21 9.07
CA ILE A 201 0.80 -19.10 9.75
C ILE A 201 1.72 -18.55 10.84
N HIS A 202 2.15 -17.30 10.68
CA HIS A 202 2.95 -16.62 11.69
C HIS A 202 2.16 -16.47 12.99
N PRO A 203 2.75 -16.77 14.16
CA PRO A 203 2.11 -16.52 15.44
C PRO A 203 1.98 -15.00 15.66
N ILE A 204 0.83 -14.56 16.18
CA ILE A 204 0.65 -13.20 16.68
C ILE A 204 1.01 -13.15 18.17
N ALA A 205 1.50 -11.99 18.63
CA ALA A 205 1.80 -11.74 20.03
C ALA A 205 0.55 -11.90 20.93
N ALA A 206 0.75 -12.31 22.18
CA ALA A 206 -0.33 -12.70 23.09
C ALA A 206 -1.26 -11.54 23.47
N ASP A 207 -0.69 -10.36 23.66
CA ASP A 207 -1.40 -9.10 23.89
C ASP A 207 -2.25 -8.70 22.68
N ARG A 208 -1.70 -8.77 21.47
CA ARG A 208 -2.43 -8.52 20.22
C ARG A 208 -3.58 -9.51 20.03
N ARG A 209 -3.37 -10.78 20.37
CA ARG A 209 -4.43 -11.80 20.37
C ARG A 209 -5.55 -11.46 21.35
N ALA A 210 -5.20 -11.02 22.57
CA ALA A 210 -6.18 -10.64 23.57
C ALA A 210 -7.03 -9.44 23.13
N ASN A 211 -6.39 -8.41 22.55
CA ASN A 211 -7.10 -7.25 22.01
C ASN A 211 -8.08 -7.63 20.90
N ASN A 212 -7.66 -8.46 19.94
CA ASN A 212 -8.54 -8.93 18.88
C ASN A 212 -9.76 -9.68 19.43
N LEU A 213 -9.58 -10.52 20.46
CA LEU A 213 -10.68 -11.25 21.10
C LEU A 213 -11.65 -10.31 21.82
N GLU A 214 -11.15 -9.22 22.40
CA GLU A 214 -11.98 -8.22 23.06
C GLU A 214 -12.77 -7.38 22.06
N ASP A 215 -12.14 -6.95 20.97
CA ASP A 215 -12.83 -6.27 19.86
C ASP A 215 -13.96 -7.14 19.28
N VAL A 216 -13.73 -8.44 19.12
CA VAL A 216 -14.76 -9.39 18.65
C VAL A 216 -15.97 -9.42 19.60
N LYS A 217 -15.73 -9.51 20.91
CA LYS A 217 -16.83 -9.53 21.90
C LYS A 217 -17.64 -8.24 21.87
N ASN A 218 -16.99 -7.10 21.69
CA ASN A 218 -17.63 -5.78 21.72
C ASN A 218 -18.43 -5.49 20.44
N LEU A 219 -18.00 -6.01 19.29
CA LEU A 219 -18.61 -5.72 17.99
C LEU A 219 -19.61 -6.79 17.50
N GLY A 220 -19.65 -7.97 18.14
CA GLY A 220 -20.58 -9.06 17.82
C GLY A 220 -20.16 -9.88 16.59
N ASP A 221 -20.15 -9.25 15.40
CA ASP A 221 -19.42 -9.71 14.22
C ASP A 221 -18.38 -8.62 13.88
N PRO A 222 -17.09 -8.92 13.98
CA PRO A 222 -16.11 -7.90 13.79
C PRO A 222 -16.13 -7.42 12.34
N ALA A 223 -16.40 -6.13 12.17
CA ALA A 223 -15.80 -5.38 11.08
C ALA A 223 -14.24 -5.34 11.14
N VAL A 224 -13.63 -6.13 12.04
CA VAL A 224 -12.20 -6.32 12.25
C VAL A 224 -11.62 -7.29 11.22
N TYR A 225 -10.37 -7.05 10.84
CA TYR A 225 -9.57 -7.94 10.01
C TYR A 225 -9.50 -9.35 10.62
N GLY A 226 -9.88 -10.36 9.84
CA GLY A 226 -9.73 -11.77 10.23
C GLY A 226 -10.86 -12.38 11.06
N SER A 227 -12.08 -11.81 11.05
CA SER A 227 -13.25 -12.52 11.61
C SER A 227 -13.51 -13.84 10.89
N GLU A 228 -14.03 -14.83 11.62
CA GLU A 228 -14.32 -16.17 11.08
C GLU A 228 -15.33 -16.08 9.92
N ALA A 229 -16.37 -15.27 10.06
CA ALA A 229 -17.36 -15.03 9.01
C ALA A 229 -16.74 -14.46 7.73
N ARG A 230 -15.84 -13.47 7.84
CA ARG A 230 -15.11 -12.90 6.69
C ARG A 230 -14.17 -13.90 6.06
N ALA A 231 -13.46 -14.70 6.86
CA ALA A 231 -12.60 -15.76 6.36
C ALA A 231 -13.42 -16.79 5.57
N MET A 232 -14.56 -17.24 6.11
CA MET A 232 -15.46 -18.16 5.42
C MET A 232 -16.00 -17.58 4.10
N ALA A 233 -16.45 -16.32 4.10
CA ALA A 233 -16.91 -15.65 2.88
C ALA A 233 -15.82 -15.55 1.80
N ARG A 234 -14.56 -15.29 2.20
CA ARG A 234 -13.43 -15.28 1.27
C ARG A 234 -13.08 -16.67 0.75
N VAL A 235 -13.15 -17.71 1.57
CA VAL A 235 -12.95 -19.11 1.12
C VAL A 235 -13.95 -19.49 0.04
N ILE A 236 -15.25 -19.17 0.21
CA ILE A 236 -16.27 -19.46 -0.81
C ILE A 236 -15.93 -18.77 -2.14
N LYS A 237 -15.52 -17.49 -2.09
CA LYS A 237 -15.14 -16.75 -3.30
C LYS A 237 -13.88 -17.33 -3.97
N LEU A 238 -12.91 -17.78 -3.17
CA LEU A 238 -11.70 -18.42 -3.65
C LEU A 238 -12.01 -19.76 -4.33
N ASP A 239 -12.78 -20.62 -3.68
CA ASP A 239 -13.14 -21.95 -4.20
C ASP A 239 -13.91 -21.83 -5.52
N ASN A 240 -14.84 -20.86 -5.62
CA ASN A 240 -15.54 -20.58 -6.88
C ASN A 240 -14.59 -20.12 -8.00
N ALA A 241 -13.63 -19.25 -7.70
CA ALA A 241 -12.64 -18.79 -8.67
C ALA A 241 -11.71 -19.93 -9.13
N ILE A 242 -11.29 -20.80 -8.21
CA ILE A 242 -10.49 -21.99 -8.55
C ILE A 242 -11.31 -22.92 -9.47
N ALA A 243 -12.56 -23.22 -9.12
CA ALA A 243 -13.43 -24.08 -9.93
C ALA A 243 -13.67 -23.52 -11.34
N GLU A 244 -13.83 -22.20 -11.49
CA GLU A 244 -13.95 -21.55 -12.81
C GLU A 244 -12.67 -21.73 -13.63
N TYR A 245 -11.50 -21.52 -13.02
CA TYR A 245 -10.21 -21.72 -13.69
C TYR A 245 -10.00 -23.18 -14.10
N GLU A 246 -10.29 -24.14 -13.22
CA GLU A 246 -10.18 -25.57 -13.52
C GLU A 246 -11.12 -26.00 -14.65
N ALA A 247 -12.33 -25.43 -14.72
CA ALA A 247 -13.31 -25.74 -15.76
C ALA A 247 -12.98 -25.12 -17.12
N THR A 248 -12.35 -23.94 -17.15
CA THR A 248 -12.20 -23.13 -18.38
C THR A 248 -10.75 -22.96 -18.85
N GLY A 249 -9.77 -23.14 -17.96
CA GLY A 249 -8.37 -22.76 -18.19
C GLY A 249 -8.14 -21.24 -18.26
N VAL A 250 -9.17 -20.42 -18.03
CA VAL A 250 -9.10 -18.95 -18.11
C VAL A 250 -9.03 -18.37 -16.71
N ILE A 251 -8.12 -17.41 -16.49
CA ILE A 251 -7.97 -16.75 -15.19
C ILE A 251 -9.24 -15.93 -14.90
N PRO A 252 -10.00 -16.24 -13.83
CA PRO A 252 -11.19 -15.48 -13.45
C PRO A 252 -10.79 -14.09 -12.99
N ARG A 253 -11.54 -13.05 -13.43
CA ARG A 253 -11.20 -11.66 -13.14
C ARG A 253 -12.28 -10.93 -12.34
N VAL A 254 -11.84 -10.16 -11.34
CA VAL A 254 -12.66 -9.16 -10.66
C VAL A 254 -12.40 -7.77 -11.25
N ALA A 255 -13.41 -6.89 -11.21
CA ALA A 255 -13.23 -5.49 -11.63
C ALA A 255 -12.22 -4.79 -10.70
N LYS A 256 -11.38 -3.91 -11.26
CA LYS A 256 -10.26 -3.27 -10.54
C LYS A 256 -10.73 -2.43 -9.35
N ASP A 257 -11.92 -1.85 -9.46
CA ASP A 257 -12.58 -1.01 -8.46
C ASP A 257 -13.47 -1.81 -7.49
N THR A 258 -13.56 -3.13 -7.65
CA THR A 258 -14.27 -3.99 -6.69
C THR A 258 -13.63 -3.80 -5.32
N PRO A 259 -14.39 -3.41 -4.28
CA PRO A 259 -13.85 -3.22 -2.94
C PRO A 259 -13.02 -4.42 -2.46
N ASP A 260 -11.92 -4.12 -1.75
CA ASP A 260 -11.03 -5.15 -1.16
C ASP A 260 -11.76 -6.08 -0.17
N TRP A 261 -12.95 -5.66 0.28
CA TRP A 261 -13.73 -6.28 1.34
C TRP A 261 -15.20 -6.43 0.92
N PRO A 262 -15.83 -7.59 1.16
CA PRO A 262 -17.29 -7.73 1.11
C PRO A 262 -17.97 -6.93 2.24
#